data_AF-A0A4V1THL1-F1
#
_entry.id   AF-A0A4V1THL1-F1
#
_cell.length_a   1.000
_cell.length_b   1.000
_cell.length_c   1.000
_cell.angle_alpha   90.00
_cell.angle_beta   90.00
_cell.angle_gamma   90.00
#
_symmetry.space_group_name_H-M   'P 1'
#
loop_
_entity.id
_entity.type
_entity.pdbx_description
1 polymer ?
#
loop_
_entity_poly.entity_id
_entity_poly.type
_entity_poly.pdbx_seq_one_letter_code
_entity_poly.pdbx_strand_id
1 'polypeptide(L)'
;MRGSAEKSGTLFSYVDLESRIPAKHPLRTIRAIVNEALAALDGDFGDLYSEIGRPSIPPEHLLRAMLLQIFYALRSERLLVERLDFDLSFRWFVGLGIDDRVWDASTFSKNRDRLLDGDVAMRFLAAILDRPKVKRLVS
;
A
#
# COMPACT_ATOMS: atom_id res chain seq x y z
N MET A 1 -33.17 -22.67 -4.18
CA MET A 1 -32.32 -23.62 -3.43
C MET A 1 -31.52 -22.84 -2.39
N ARG A 2 -31.53 -23.26 -1.12
CA ARG A 2 -30.73 -22.64 -0.05
C ARG A 2 -29.33 -23.26 -0.10
N GLY A 3 -28.28 -22.44 -0.25
CA GLY A 3 -26.89 -22.93 -0.25
C GLY A 3 -26.53 -23.61 1.07
N SER A 4 -25.63 -24.60 1.02
CA SER A 4 -25.15 -25.31 2.21
C SER A 4 -24.24 -24.39 3.05
N ALA A 5 -24.45 -24.38 4.36
CA ALA A 5 -23.63 -23.65 5.32
C ALA A 5 -22.44 -24.51 5.78
N GLU A 6 -21.70 -25.10 4.84
CA GLU A 6 -20.48 -25.82 5.20
C GLU A 6 -19.39 -24.82 5.54
N LYS A 7 -18.93 -24.86 6.80
CA LYS A 7 -17.73 -24.14 7.21
C LYS A 7 -16.53 -24.91 6.69
N SER A 8 -15.97 -24.49 5.55
CA SER A 8 -14.68 -25.01 5.07
C SER A 8 -13.55 -24.56 6.00
N GLY A 9 -13.29 -25.35 7.04
CA GLY A 9 -11.99 -25.37 7.70
C GLY A 9 -11.08 -26.34 6.97
N THR A 10 -10.57 -25.97 5.79
CA THR A 10 -9.50 -26.74 5.15
C THR A 10 -8.19 -26.45 5.87
N LEU A 11 -7.46 -27.49 6.27
CA LEU A 11 -6.20 -27.40 7.05
C LEU A 11 -5.14 -26.49 6.41
N PHE A 12 -5.24 -26.28 5.09
CA PHE A 12 -4.48 -25.29 4.32
C PHE A 12 -5.41 -24.67 3.27
N SER A 13 -5.54 -23.34 3.26
CA SER A 13 -6.28 -22.59 2.25
C SER A 13 -5.31 -21.66 1.54
N TYR A 14 -5.02 -21.93 0.26
CA TYR A 14 -4.25 -21.01 -0.57
C TYR A 14 -5.21 -19.96 -1.12
N VAL A 15 -5.22 -18.78 -0.50
CA VAL A 15 -6.00 -17.64 -0.97
C VAL A 15 -5.09 -16.68 -1.70
N ASP A 16 -5.21 -16.65 -3.02
CA ASP A 16 -4.58 -15.60 -3.82
C ASP A 16 -5.28 -14.25 -3.58
N LEU A 17 -4.59 -13.33 -2.93
CA LEU A 17 -5.04 -11.96 -2.68
C LEU A 17 -5.44 -11.23 -3.96
N GLU A 18 -4.74 -11.49 -5.07
CA GLU A 18 -5.04 -10.88 -6.38
C GLU A 18 -6.45 -11.27 -6.84
N SER A 19 -6.80 -12.55 -6.75
CA SER A 19 -8.13 -13.06 -7.09
C SER A 19 -9.27 -12.51 -6.21
N ARG A 20 -8.95 -12.02 -4.99
CA ARG A 20 -9.95 -11.52 -4.03
C ARG A 20 -10.37 -10.08 -4.30
N ILE A 21 -9.56 -9.31 -5.03
CA ILE A 21 -9.89 -7.91 -5.33
C ILE A 21 -10.70 -7.84 -6.63
N PRO A 22 -11.94 -7.32 -6.61
CA PRO A 22 -12.77 -7.25 -7.81
C PRO A 22 -12.04 -6.57 -8.97
N ALA A 23 -12.21 -7.10 -10.18
CA ALA A 23 -11.54 -6.56 -11.38
C ALA A 23 -11.83 -5.07 -11.63
N LYS A 24 -13.01 -4.60 -11.23
CA LYS A 24 -13.45 -3.19 -11.37
C LYS A 24 -13.17 -2.34 -10.12
N HIS A 25 -12.40 -2.85 -9.14
CA HIS A 25 -12.10 -2.10 -7.93
C HIS A 25 -11.22 -0.87 -8.25
N PRO A 26 -11.55 0.34 -7.78
CA PRO A 26 -10.81 1.56 -8.11
C PRO A 26 -9.31 1.50 -7.78
N LEU A 27 -8.96 0.86 -6.65
CA LEU A 27 -7.57 0.67 -6.24
C LEU A 27 -6.73 -0.09 -7.27
N ARG A 28 -7.32 -0.87 -8.20
CA ARG A 28 -6.55 -1.53 -9.27
C ARG A 28 -5.92 -0.53 -10.23
N THR A 29 -6.71 0.45 -10.67
CA THR A 29 -6.21 1.51 -11.57
C THR A 29 -5.18 2.35 -10.85
N ILE A 30 -5.45 2.70 -9.58
CA ILE A 30 -4.54 3.51 -8.78
C ILE A 30 -3.24 2.75 -8.52
N ARG A 31 -3.29 1.46 -8.19
CA ARG A 31 -2.09 0.64 -7.92
C ARG A 31 -1.18 0.56 -9.15
N ALA A 32 -1.74 0.44 -10.34
CA ALA A 32 -0.96 0.47 -11.58
C ALA A 32 -0.20 1.79 -11.75
N ILE A 33 -0.88 2.93 -11.59
CA ILE A 33 -0.28 4.27 -11.66
C ILE A 33 0.82 4.44 -10.60
N VAL A 34 0.55 4.00 -9.37
CA VAL A 34 1.51 4.09 -8.26
C VAL A 34 2.73 3.21 -8.52
N ASN A 35 2.55 1.99 -9.02
CA ASN A 35 3.66 1.09 -9.34
C ASN A 35 4.55 1.66 -10.45
N GLU A 36 3.97 2.26 -11.48
CA GLU A 36 4.74 2.96 -12.52
C GLU A 36 5.53 4.14 -11.96
N ALA A 37 4.94 4.91 -11.02
CA ALA A 37 5.61 6.01 -10.35
C ALA A 37 6.77 5.54 -9.45
N LEU A 38 6.57 4.47 -8.68
CA LEU A 38 7.62 3.88 -7.84
C LEU A 38 8.76 3.32 -8.69
N ALA A 39 8.45 2.62 -9.78
CA ALA A 39 9.48 2.07 -10.68
C ALA A 39 10.35 3.17 -11.32
N ALA A 40 9.81 4.38 -11.55
CA ALA A 40 10.59 5.50 -12.04
C ALA A 40 11.53 6.12 -10.99
N LEU A 41 11.32 5.79 -9.71
CA LEU A 41 12.11 6.27 -8.57
C LEU A 41 13.02 5.19 -7.97
N ASP A 42 13.04 3.99 -8.54
CA ASP A 42 13.76 2.82 -7.99
C ASP A 42 15.25 3.12 -7.75
N GLY A 43 15.88 3.88 -8.65
CA GLY A 43 17.27 4.34 -8.49
C GLY A 43 17.49 5.33 -7.35
N ASP A 44 16.49 6.16 -7.02
CA ASP A 44 16.57 7.15 -5.94
C ASP A 44 16.37 6.51 -4.55
N PHE A 45 15.63 5.40 -4.48
CA PHE A 45 15.39 4.69 -3.21
C PHE A 45 16.64 3.98 -2.68
N GLY A 46 17.51 3.48 -3.56
CA GLY A 46 18.75 2.79 -3.17
C GLY A 46 19.71 3.67 -2.37
N ASP A 47 19.76 4.96 -2.65
CA ASP A 47 20.66 5.91 -1.97
C ASP A 47 20.13 6.38 -0.61
N LEU A 48 18.80 6.36 -0.42
CA LEU A 48 18.13 6.89 0.78
C LEU A 48 17.78 5.83 1.82
N TYR A 49 17.69 4.56 1.41
CA TYR A 49 17.39 3.45 2.29
C TYR A 49 18.57 2.48 2.34
N SER A 50 19.40 2.64 3.37
CA SER A 50 20.51 1.73 3.67
C SER A 50 20.07 0.27 3.64
N GLU A 51 20.76 -0.56 2.84
CA GLU A 51 20.63 -2.02 2.88
C GLU A 51 21.10 -2.63 4.22
N ILE A 52 21.80 -1.83 5.04
CA ILE A 52 22.39 -2.23 6.31
C ILE A 52 21.52 -1.71 7.47
N GLY A 53 20.85 -2.62 8.19
CA GLY A 53 20.06 -2.31 9.39
C GLY A 53 18.97 -3.33 9.67
N ARG A 54 18.22 -3.14 10.77
CA ARG A 54 16.99 -3.91 11.02
C ARG A 54 15.99 -3.59 9.89
N PRO A 55 15.29 -4.59 9.31
CA PRO A 55 14.31 -4.34 8.27
C PRO A 55 13.27 -3.32 8.75
N SER A 56 13.30 -2.11 8.19
CA SER A 56 12.26 -1.10 8.39
C SER A 56 11.10 -1.34 7.42
N ILE A 57 10.01 -0.59 7.56
CA ILE A 57 8.92 -0.65 6.58
C ILE A 57 9.48 -0.19 5.22
N PRO A 58 9.29 -0.96 4.13
CA PRO A 58 9.72 -0.52 2.80
C PRO A 58 9.08 0.82 2.42
N PRO A 59 9.81 1.76 1.81
CA PRO A 59 9.26 3.06 1.42
C PRO A 59 8.05 2.95 0.51
N GLU A 60 8.02 1.97 -0.39
CA GLU A 60 6.91 1.71 -1.30
C GLU A 60 5.65 1.32 -0.52
N HIS A 61 5.79 0.55 0.56
CA HIS A 61 4.69 0.17 1.43
C HIS A 61 4.17 1.38 2.21
N LEU A 62 5.06 2.23 2.73
CA LEU A 62 4.68 3.48 3.42
C LEU A 62 3.92 4.42 2.47
N LEU A 63 4.46 4.69 1.29
CA LEU A 63 3.87 5.59 0.30
C LEU A 63 2.47 5.11 -0.10
N ARG A 64 2.30 3.80 -0.37
CA ARG A 64 0.99 3.23 -0.67
C ARG A 64 0.02 3.33 0.51
N ALA A 65 0.47 3.10 1.73
CA ALA A 65 -0.37 3.21 2.92
C ALA A 65 -0.81 4.67 3.17
N MET A 66 0.08 5.65 2.98
CA MET A 66 -0.26 7.07 3.07
C MET A 66 -1.32 7.48 2.04
N LEU A 67 -1.23 6.96 0.81
CA LEU A 67 -2.27 7.17 -0.20
C LEU A 67 -3.63 6.61 0.26
N LEU A 68 -3.68 5.44 0.91
CA LEU A 68 -4.93 4.93 1.47
C LEU A 68 -5.49 5.84 2.56
N GLN A 69 -4.64 6.45 3.40
CA GLN A 69 -5.11 7.42 4.39
C GLN A 69 -5.81 8.60 3.71
N ILE A 70 -5.25 9.10 2.61
CA ILE A 70 -5.83 10.21 1.84
C ILE A 70 -7.14 9.77 1.17
N PHE A 71 -7.15 8.67 0.41
CA PHE A 71 -8.32 8.23 -0.35
C PHE A 71 -9.53 7.87 0.51
N TYR A 72 -9.29 7.33 1.69
CA TYR A 72 -10.35 6.90 2.61
C TYR A 72 -10.53 7.85 3.80
N ALA A 73 -9.90 9.03 3.76
CA ALA A 73 -9.96 10.04 4.81
C ALA A 73 -9.71 9.46 6.23
N LEU A 74 -8.75 8.53 6.33
CA LEU A 74 -8.43 7.88 7.60
C LEU A 74 -7.79 8.89 8.55
N ARG A 75 -8.45 9.11 9.69
CA ARG A 75 -8.12 10.20 10.63
C ARG A 75 -6.92 9.90 11.52
N SER A 76 -6.42 8.68 11.53
CA SER A 76 -5.25 8.29 12.31
C SER A 76 -4.50 7.12 11.68
N GLU A 77 -3.22 7.02 11.99
CA GLU A 77 -2.37 5.90 11.57
C GLU A 77 -2.73 4.62 12.32
N ARG A 78 -3.26 4.73 13.54
CA ARG A 78 -3.82 3.59 14.26
C ARG A 78 -4.98 2.97 13.47
N LEU A 79 -5.90 3.80 12.95
CA LEU A 79 -6.99 3.32 12.12
C LEU A 79 -6.49 2.73 10.79
N LEU A 80 -5.45 3.32 10.18
CA LEU A 80 -4.81 2.74 8.99
C LEU A 80 -4.27 1.34 9.27
N VAL A 81 -3.47 1.18 10.34
CA VAL A 81 -2.88 -0.09 10.75
C VAL A 81 -3.97 -1.11 11.08
N GLU A 82 -5.03 -0.73 11.79
CA GLU A 82 -6.19 -1.60 12.04
C GLU A 82 -6.84 -2.04 10.73
N ARG A 83 -7.07 -1.12 9.78
CA ARG A 83 -7.65 -1.46 8.46
C ARG A 83 -6.74 -2.40 7.67
N LEU A 84 -5.42 -2.24 7.75
CA LEU A 84 -4.47 -3.16 7.12
C LEU A 84 -4.51 -4.57 7.74
N ASP A 85 -4.97 -4.71 8.98
CA ASP A 85 -5.07 -6.02 9.64
C ASP A 85 -6.19 -6.89 9.06
N PHE A 86 -7.32 -6.28 8.70
CA PHE A 86 -8.51 -7.03 8.27
C PHE A 86 -9.01 -6.75 6.85
N ASP A 87 -8.64 -5.63 6.21
CA ASP A 87 -9.12 -5.29 4.87
C ASP A 87 -8.16 -5.82 3.80
N LEU A 88 -8.57 -6.89 3.11
CA LEU A 88 -7.80 -7.50 2.04
C LEU A 88 -7.47 -6.53 0.91
N SER A 89 -8.33 -5.55 0.61
CA SER A 89 -8.06 -4.56 -0.44
C SER A 89 -6.96 -3.59 -0.05
N PHE A 90 -6.85 -3.27 1.25
CA PHE A 90 -5.80 -2.41 1.77
C PHE A 90 -4.46 -3.16 1.76
N ARG A 91 -4.45 -4.41 2.24
CA ARG A 91 -3.26 -5.27 2.20
C ARG A 91 -2.75 -5.45 0.78
N TRP A 92 -3.66 -5.82 -0.12
CA TRP A 92 -3.38 -5.98 -1.54
C TRP A 92 -2.81 -4.71 -2.15
N PHE A 93 -3.42 -3.55 -1.88
CA PHE A 93 -2.95 -2.29 -2.44
C PHE A 93 -1.53 -1.96 -1.95
N VAL A 94 -1.27 -2.11 -0.65
CA VAL A 94 0.02 -1.81 -0.04
C VAL A 94 1.12 -2.78 -0.46
N GLY A 95 0.78 -4.03 -0.76
CA GLY A 95 1.74 -5.10 -1.07
C GLY A 95 1.99 -6.05 0.10
N LEU A 96 1.11 -6.07 1.10
CA LEU A 96 1.15 -7.04 2.19
C LEU A 96 0.48 -8.36 1.75
N GLY A 97 1.16 -9.48 2.01
CA GLY A 97 0.59 -10.83 1.92
C GLY A 97 -0.54 -11.03 2.92
N ILE A 98 -1.28 -12.13 2.84
CA ILE A 98 -2.47 -12.34 3.70
C ILE A 98 -2.05 -12.59 5.16
N ASP A 99 -0.96 -13.33 5.35
CA ASP A 99 -0.44 -13.75 6.66
C ASP A 99 0.64 -12.81 7.22
N ASP A 100 1.05 -11.78 6.47
CA ASP A 100 2.09 -10.86 6.92
C ASP A 100 1.65 -10.11 8.19
N ARG A 101 2.56 -9.92 9.14
CA ARG A 101 2.25 -9.11 10.30
C ARG A 101 2.18 -7.63 9.90
N VAL A 102 1.10 -6.94 10.29
CA VAL A 102 1.02 -5.49 10.14
C VAL A 102 1.93 -4.80 11.15
N TRP A 103 2.52 -3.68 10.73
CA TRP A 103 3.35 -2.83 11.59
C TRP A 103 2.53 -2.20 12.71
N ASP A 104 3.17 -1.88 13.82
CA ASP A 104 2.52 -1.05 14.83
C ASP A 104 2.43 0.41 14.35
N ALA A 105 1.41 1.14 14.83
CA ALA A 105 1.17 2.52 14.44
C ALA A 105 2.36 3.44 14.75
N SER A 106 3.09 3.21 15.85
CA SER A 106 4.22 4.06 16.23
C SER A 106 5.43 3.89 15.31
N THR A 107 5.69 2.66 14.85
CA THR A 107 6.70 2.36 13.84
C THR A 107 6.30 2.99 12.51
N PHE A 108 5.02 2.93 12.13
CA PHE A 108 4.53 3.62 10.94
C PHE A 108 4.79 5.14 11.02
N SER A 109 4.39 5.80 12.11
CA SER A 109 4.60 7.25 12.29
C SER A 109 6.08 7.64 12.14
N LYS A 110 6.98 6.91 12.82
CA LYS A 110 8.42 7.22 12.79
C LYS A 110 9.02 7.05 11.40
N ASN A 111 8.61 6.02 10.66
CA ASN A 111 9.11 5.79 9.31
C ASN A 111 8.50 6.79 8.31
N ARG A 112 7.24 7.19 8.50
CA ARG A 112 6.60 8.27 7.73
C ARG A 112 7.35 9.58 7.93
N ASP A 113 7.62 9.97 9.17
CA ASP A 113 8.30 11.23 9.46
C ASP A 113 9.69 11.24 8.80
N ARG A 114 10.47 10.16 8.96
CA ARG A 114 11.76 10.01 8.26
C ARG A 114 11.64 10.10 6.72
N LEU A 115 10.58 9.52 6.16
CA LEU A 115 10.33 9.54 4.72
C LEU A 115 9.94 10.94 4.22
N LEU A 116 9.20 11.70 5.03
CA LEU A 116 8.78 13.07 4.75
C LEU A 116 9.88 14.11 4.97
N ASP A 117 10.81 13.84 5.87
CA ASP A 117 12.02 14.66 6.06
C ASP A 117 12.93 14.62 4.83
N GLY A 118 12.76 13.62 3.95
CA GLY A 118 13.41 13.55 2.64
C GLY A 118 12.51 14.03 1.49
N ASP A 119 13.13 14.29 0.34
CA ASP A 119 12.42 14.75 -0.87
C ASP A 119 11.61 13.63 -1.57
N VAL A 120 11.67 12.40 -1.08
CA VAL A 120 11.09 11.21 -1.73
C VAL A 120 9.60 11.32 -1.90
N ALA A 121 8.87 11.74 -0.86
CA ALA A 121 7.41 11.86 -0.94
C ALA A 121 6.97 12.88 -2.00
N MET A 122 7.70 13.98 -2.10
CA MET A 122 7.45 15.03 -3.08
C MET A 122 7.77 14.56 -4.50
N ARG A 123 8.91 13.90 -4.71
CA ARG A 123 9.26 13.28 -6.00
C ARG A 123 8.25 12.22 -6.41
N PHE A 124 7.80 11.40 -5.48
CA PHE A 124 6.77 10.39 -5.71
C PHE A 124 5.44 11.01 -6.14
N LEU A 125 4.98 12.05 -5.44
CA LEU A 125 3.76 12.75 -5.83
C LEU A 125 3.90 13.40 -7.21
N ALA A 126 5.04 14.04 -7.49
CA ALA A 126 5.32 14.61 -8.82
C ALA A 126 5.31 13.52 -9.91
N ALA A 127 5.91 12.36 -9.64
CA ALA A 127 5.94 11.23 -10.55
C ALA A 127 4.55 10.61 -10.79
N ILE A 128 3.63 10.70 -9.84
CA ILE A 128 2.21 10.36 -10.03
C ILE A 128 1.52 11.40 -10.90
N LEU A 129 1.69 12.69 -10.59
CA LEU A 129 1.00 13.79 -11.27
C LEU A 129 1.39 13.91 -12.75
N ASP A 130 2.63 13.56 -13.12
CA ASP A 130 3.08 13.60 -14.50
C ASP A 130 2.55 12.42 -15.35
N ARG A 131 1.93 11.41 -14.72
CA ARG A 131 1.37 10.28 -15.48
C ARG A 131 0.26 10.76 -16.40
N PRO A 132 0.24 10.37 -17.69
CA PRO A 132 -0.73 10.90 -18.66
C PRO A 132 -2.20 10.79 -18.24
N LYS A 133 -2.55 9.71 -17.53
CA LYS A 133 -3.90 9.48 -17.00
C LYS A 133 -4.28 10.46 -15.88
N VAL A 134 -3.31 10.87 -15.06
CA VAL A 134 -3.52 11.78 -13.91
C VAL A 134 -3.40 13.23 -14.36
N LYS A 135 -2.39 13.56 -15.17
CA LYS A 135 -2.16 14.92 -15.71
C LYS A 135 -3.40 15.50 -16.39
N ARG A 136 -4.15 14.66 -17.12
CA ARG A 136 -5.42 15.01 -17.77
C ARG A 136 -6.58 15.35 -16.82
N LEU A 137 -6.50 14.97 -15.54
CA LEU A 137 -7.55 15.20 -14.55
C LEU A 137 -7.32 16.45 -13.70
N VAL A 138 -6.09 16.98 -13.72
CA VAL A 138 -5.66 18.11 -12.89
C VAL A 138 -5.27 19.36 -13.71
N SER A 139 -5.34 19.26 -15.04
CA SER A 139 -5.17 20.38 -15.98
C SER A 139 -6.54 20.90 -16.42
#